data_AF-A0A101SLE6-F1
#
_entry.id   AF-A0A101SLE6-F1
#
_cell.length_a   1.000
_cell.length_b   1.000
_cell.length_c   1.000
_cell.angle_alpha   90.00
_cell.angle_beta   90.00
_cell.angle_gamma   90.00
#
_symmetry.space_group_name_H-M   'P 1'
#
loop_
_entity.id
_entity.type
_entity.pdbx_description
1 polymer ?
#
loop_
_entity_poly.entity_id
_entity_poly.type
_entity_poly.pdbx_seq_one_letter_code
_entity_poly.pdbx_strand_id
1 'polypeptide(L)'
;MARWTEQAGFRGALVYTDNTLVDAWAAAQLALDHTERFVPLVAVNPVDSHPFAVAKTISTLAFLYGRRVDLNLVTGGFSKHLSELGCELGHRERYDRLAEYGEIIRQLTAAPTAVTYTGKYYSLDAAVVSPPADPALAPDLYVSGASDDCREVARLLGVDRLSYPHQIDSYQGDRPLAGCGVRFGVIARDDAEEAWRIAHERFPSSESGERLHEWAVGKVESHWHLKLSRDALRSHAPKGVYWLYPFRAYQTFCPYLVGTYAEVGAMLQRYMALGVSTLILDEVVEPEDLHHTTTALDHAYAQAG
;
A
#
# COMPACT_ATOMS: atom_id res chain seq x y z
N MET A 1 6.58 -15.35 6.22
CA MET A 1 6.31 -14.27 5.25
C MET A 1 7.57 -13.49 4.89
N ALA A 2 8.13 -12.62 5.74
CA ALA A 2 9.26 -11.73 5.38
C ALA A 2 10.46 -12.45 4.71
N ARG A 3 10.87 -13.61 5.24
CA ARG A 3 11.92 -14.45 4.64
C ARG A 3 11.58 -14.93 3.22
N TRP A 4 10.35 -15.40 3.00
CA TRP A 4 9.92 -15.86 1.68
C TRP A 4 9.86 -14.69 0.69
N THR A 5 9.36 -13.54 1.14
CA THR A 5 9.32 -12.29 0.36
C THR A 5 10.72 -11.89 -0.11
N GLU A 6 11.70 -11.88 0.80
CA GLU A 6 13.09 -11.58 0.49
C GLU A 6 13.75 -12.62 -0.43
N GLN A 7 13.51 -13.91 -0.18
CA GLN A 7 14.03 -15.02 -0.99
C GLN A 7 13.50 -15.00 -2.41
N ALA A 8 12.24 -14.60 -2.60
CA ALA A 8 11.61 -14.43 -3.90
C ALA A 8 12.05 -13.15 -4.63
N GLY A 9 12.95 -12.34 -4.03
CA GLY A 9 13.53 -11.15 -4.65
C GLY A 9 12.70 -9.87 -4.50
N PHE A 10 11.62 -9.89 -3.73
CA PHE A 10 10.84 -8.69 -3.44
C PHE A 10 11.58 -7.79 -2.45
N ARG A 11 11.48 -6.46 -2.67
CA ARG A 11 12.11 -5.45 -1.81
C ARG A 11 11.62 -5.51 -0.36
N GLY A 12 10.36 -5.86 -0.14
CA GLY A 12 9.71 -5.68 1.16
C GLY A 12 8.24 -6.04 1.17
N ALA A 13 7.55 -5.66 2.24
CA ALA A 13 6.10 -5.76 2.34
C ALA A 13 5.50 -4.55 3.07
N LEU A 14 4.27 -4.20 2.69
CA LEU A 14 3.45 -3.24 3.40
C LEU A 14 2.98 -3.86 4.73
N VAL A 15 3.30 -3.19 5.84
CA VAL A 15 2.80 -3.53 7.17
C VAL A 15 1.64 -2.61 7.50
N TYR A 16 0.42 -3.16 7.49
CA TYR A 16 -0.81 -2.42 7.74
C TYR A 16 -0.87 -1.93 9.19
N THR A 17 -1.64 -0.86 9.40
CA THR A 17 -2.02 -0.37 10.72
C THR A 17 -3.53 -0.17 10.77
N ASP A 18 -4.17 -0.74 11.79
CA ASP A 18 -5.50 -0.37 12.26
C ASP A 18 -5.69 -0.81 13.73
N ASN A 19 -6.77 -0.36 14.38
CA ASN A 19 -7.01 -0.57 15.81
C ASN A 19 -7.30 -2.04 16.19
N THR A 20 -7.34 -2.97 15.22
CA THR A 20 -7.65 -4.39 15.40
C THR A 20 -6.49 -5.31 15.08
N LEU A 21 -5.41 -4.78 14.51
CA LEU A 21 -4.21 -5.52 14.14
C LEU A 21 -3.09 -5.40 15.19
N VAL A 22 -2.05 -6.22 15.02
CA VAL A 22 -0.81 -6.08 15.79
C VAL A 22 -0.09 -4.77 15.45
N ASP A 23 0.72 -4.26 16.38
CA ASP A 23 1.50 -3.03 16.17
C ASP A 23 2.46 -3.17 14.96
N ALA A 24 2.37 -2.21 14.04
CA ALA A 24 3.08 -2.26 12.77
C ALA A 24 4.60 -2.11 12.96
N TRP A 25 5.05 -1.32 13.94
CA TRP A 25 6.48 -1.12 14.22
C TRP A 25 7.11 -2.37 14.82
N ALA A 26 6.43 -3.02 15.78
CA ALA A 26 6.86 -4.27 16.36
C ALA A 26 6.96 -5.39 15.30
N ALA A 27 5.96 -5.50 14.42
CA ALA A 27 5.99 -6.45 13.31
C ALA A 27 7.12 -6.16 12.31
N ALA A 28 7.35 -4.88 11.98
CA ALA A 28 8.43 -4.46 11.09
C ALA A 28 9.82 -4.77 11.67
N GLN A 29 10.03 -4.52 12.97
CA GLN A 29 11.27 -4.85 13.66
C GLN A 29 11.53 -6.36 13.64
N LEU A 30 10.51 -7.17 13.93
CA LEU A 30 10.64 -8.64 13.88
C LEU A 30 11.00 -9.13 12.48
N ALA A 31 10.42 -8.53 11.44
CA ALA A 31 10.75 -8.84 10.06
C ALA A 31 12.21 -8.49 9.72
N LEU A 32 12.68 -7.31 10.11
CA LEU A 32 14.08 -6.89 9.94
C LEU A 32 15.04 -7.85 10.64
N ASP A 33 14.73 -8.28 11.86
CA ASP A 33 15.57 -9.19 12.65
C ASP A 33 15.76 -10.57 11.97
N HIS A 34 14.81 -10.98 11.14
CA HIS A 34 14.79 -12.31 10.51
C HIS A 34 15.14 -12.31 9.02
N THR A 35 15.64 -11.18 8.49
CA THR A 35 15.96 -10.93 7.08
C THR A 35 17.23 -10.09 6.94
N GLU A 36 17.81 -10.01 5.75
CA GLU A 36 19.09 -9.31 5.51
C GLU A 36 18.97 -8.04 4.63
N ARG A 37 17.96 -7.98 3.77
CA ARG A 37 17.75 -6.96 2.72
C ARG A 37 16.31 -6.44 2.68
N PHE A 38 15.38 -7.13 3.32
CA PHE A 38 13.97 -6.73 3.41
C PHE A 38 13.82 -5.30 3.93
N VAL A 39 13.00 -4.51 3.25
CA VAL A 39 12.64 -3.15 3.63
C VAL A 39 11.15 -3.10 3.99
N PRO A 40 10.78 -2.94 5.26
CA PRO A 40 9.38 -2.78 5.62
C PRO A 40 8.85 -1.45 5.09
N LEU A 41 7.62 -1.47 4.56
CA LEU A 41 6.84 -0.28 4.25
C LEU A 41 5.77 -0.13 5.34
N VAL A 42 6.02 0.71 6.34
CA VAL A 42 5.17 0.80 7.54
C VAL A 42 4.07 1.83 7.32
N ALA A 43 2.81 1.43 7.50
CA ALA A 43 1.69 2.37 7.49
C ALA A 43 1.68 3.23 8.77
N VAL A 44 1.60 4.55 8.63
CA VAL A 44 1.59 5.50 9.74
C VAL A 44 0.46 6.52 9.61
N ASN A 45 -0.22 6.78 10.72
CA ASN A 45 -1.27 7.78 10.81
C ASN A 45 -0.87 8.89 11.80
N PRO A 46 -1.00 10.18 11.43
CA PRO A 46 -0.76 11.30 12.34
C PRO A 46 -1.59 11.29 13.63
N VAL A 47 -2.68 10.53 13.70
CA VAL A 47 -3.48 10.37 14.93
C VAL A 47 -2.82 9.45 15.97
N ASP A 48 -2.01 8.50 15.53
CA ASP A 48 -1.45 7.45 16.41
C ASP A 48 -0.16 7.90 17.09
N SER A 49 0.64 8.73 16.40
CA SER A 49 1.98 9.09 16.85
C SER A 49 2.43 10.45 16.31
N HIS A 50 3.22 11.16 17.10
CA HIS A 50 3.85 12.42 16.69
C HIS A 50 4.94 12.19 15.62
N PRO A 51 5.12 13.07 14.62
CA PRO A 51 6.10 12.84 13.53
C PRO A 51 7.53 12.69 14.03
N PHE A 52 7.90 13.40 15.10
CA PHE A 52 9.21 13.22 15.75
C PHE A 52 9.41 11.79 16.30
N ALA A 53 8.37 11.17 16.86
CA ALA A 53 8.48 9.82 17.38
C ALA A 53 8.70 8.82 16.23
N VAL A 54 8.00 8.99 15.12
CA VAL A 54 8.21 8.18 13.90
C VAL A 54 9.62 8.36 13.33
N ALA A 55 10.10 9.60 13.20
CA ALA A 55 11.46 9.86 12.74
C ALA A 55 12.51 9.22 13.65
N LYS A 56 12.28 9.23 14.97
CA LYS A 56 13.14 8.54 15.94
C LYS A 56 13.12 7.03 15.77
N THR A 57 11.95 6.43 15.55
CA THR A 57 11.84 4.99 15.30
C THR A 57 12.57 4.59 14.02
N ILE A 58 12.40 5.35 12.93
CA ILE A 58 13.11 5.12 11.65
C ILE A 58 14.62 5.18 11.87
N SER A 59 15.12 6.25 12.50
CA SER A 59 16.56 6.40 12.74
C SER A 59 17.10 5.27 13.63
N THR A 60 16.33 4.85 14.64
CA THR A 60 16.71 3.74 15.52
C THR A 60 16.80 2.43 14.74
N LEU A 61 15.80 2.09 13.91
CA LEU A 61 15.82 0.86 13.12
C LEU A 61 16.93 0.90 12.06
N ALA A 62 17.15 2.03 11.41
CA ALA A 62 18.25 2.22 10.47
C ALA A 62 19.61 2.02 11.14
N PHE A 63 19.80 2.58 12.34
CA PHE A 63 21.01 2.39 13.13
C PHE A 63 21.23 0.94 13.57
N LEU A 64 20.17 0.26 14.03
CA LEU A 64 20.26 -1.12 14.52
C LEU A 64 20.51 -2.14 13.39
N TYR A 65 19.86 -1.93 12.25
CA TYR A 65 19.80 -2.94 11.18
C TYR A 65 20.57 -2.56 9.91
N GLY A 66 21.12 -1.34 9.83
CA GLY A 66 21.83 -0.84 8.64
C GLY A 66 20.94 -0.77 7.39
N ARG A 67 19.62 -0.61 7.58
CA ARG A 67 18.61 -0.72 6.53
C ARG A 67 17.56 0.37 6.67
N ARG A 68 17.10 0.88 5.52
CA ARG A 68 15.98 1.84 5.48
C ARG A 68 14.68 1.16 5.90
N VAL A 69 13.74 1.98 6.36
CA VAL A 69 12.34 1.63 6.62
C VAL A 69 11.48 2.63 5.87
N ASP A 70 10.68 2.18 4.92
CA ASP A 70 9.84 3.06 4.11
C ASP A 70 8.51 3.33 4.82
N LEU A 71 7.83 4.42 4.47
CA LEU A 71 6.55 4.78 5.08
C LEU A 71 5.40 4.86 4.08
N ASN A 72 4.25 4.35 4.48
CA ASN A 72 2.96 4.63 3.85
C ASN A 72 2.16 5.59 4.74
N LEU A 73 2.10 6.86 4.34
CA LEU A 73 1.36 7.90 5.01
C LEU A 73 -0.15 7.71 4.79
N VAL A 74 -0.91 7.53 5.87
CA VAL A 74 -2.36 7.32 5.83
C VAL A 74 -3.10 8.36 6.68
N THR A 75 -4.24 8.85 6.19
CA THR A 75 -5.11 9.79 6.93
C THR A 75 -6.15 9.10 7.81
N GLY A 76 -6.31 7.78 7.67
CA GLY A 76 -7.37 6.98 8.29
C GLY A 76 -8.59 6.82 7.38
N GLY A 77 -8.84 5.59 6.91
CA GLY A 77 -9.94 5.25 6.01
C GLY A 77 -11.23 4.81 6.71
N PHE A 78 -11.17 4.54 8.01
CA PHE A 78 -12.30 4.08 8.84
C PHE A 78 -12.65 5.15 9.88
N SER A 79 -13.78 5.82 9.70
CA SER A 79 -14.27 6.89 10.57
C SER A 79 -14.39 6.45 12.04
N LYS A 80 -14.74 5.18 12.28
CA LYS A 80 -14.78 4.59 13.62
C LYS A 80 -13.42 4.65 14.32
N HIS A 81 -12.34 4.19 13.68
CA HIS A 81 -11.00 4.20 14.29
C HIS A 81 -10.53 5.63 14.61
N LEU A 82 -10.80 6.56 13.71
CA LEU A 82 -10.50 7.97 13.95
C LEU A 82 -11.28 8.52 15.16
N SER A 83 -12.56 8.18 15.29
CA SER A 83 -13.38 8.61 16.43
C SER A 83 -12.98 7.98 17.76
N GLU A 84 -12.54 6.71 17.76
CA GLU A 84 -12.02 6.03 18.95
C GLU A 84 -10.76 6.69 19.51
N LEU A 85 -9.99 7.32 18.63
CA LEU A 85 -8.78 8.08 18.97
C LEU A 85 -9.05 9.59 19.11
N GLY A 86 -10.33 10.00 19.10
CA GLY A 86 -10.73 11.40 19.32
C GLY A 86 -10.37 12.36 18.18
N CYS A 87 -10.18 11.87 16.95
CA CYS A 87 -9.89 12.74 15.81
C CYS A 87 -11.17 13.37 15.25
N GLU A 88 -11.34 14.67 15.47
CA GLU A 88 -12.50 15.45 15.01
C GLU A 88 -12.28 16.15 13.65
N LEU A 89 -11.09 16.02 13.05
CA LEU A 89 -10.72 16.69 11.81
C LEU A 89 -11.54 16.19 10.59
N GLY A 90 -12.00 17.13 9.77
CA GLY A 90 -12.63 16.84 8.48
C GLY A 90 -11.67 16.25 7.46
N HIS A 91 -12.19 15.69 6.35
CA HIS A 91 -11.39 14.98 5.34
C HIS A 91 -10.18 15.78 4.83
N ARG A 92 -10.40 17.03 4.40
CA ARG A 92 -9.35 17.93 3.92
C ARG A 92 -8.30 18.20 5.00
N GLU A 93 -8.74 18.53 6.21
CA GLU A 93 -7.85 18.86 7.32
C GLU A 93 -6.96 17.68 7.74
N ARG A 94 -7.44 16.44 7.56
CA ARG A 94 -6.61 15.25 7.78
C ARG A 94 -5.46 15.16 6.77
N TYR A 95 -5.70 15.54 5.51
CA TYR A 95 -4.65 15.60 4.48
C TYR A 95 -3.70 16.78 4.70
N ASP A 96 -4.21 17.94 5.12
CA ASP A 96 -3.37 19.10 5.47
C ASP A 96 -2.40 18.73 6.62
N ARG A 97 -2.91 18.05 7.66
CA ARG A 97 -2.08 17.50 8.74
C ARG A 97 -1.08 16.46 8.25
N LEU A 98 -1.47 15.60 7.31
CA LEU A 98 -0.59 14.58 6.74
C LEU A 98 0.56 15.20 5.94
N ALA A 99 0.34 16.31 5.24
CA ALA A 99 1.39 17.04 4.54
C ALA A 99 2.44 17.58 5.51
N GLU A 100 2.02 18.26 6.59
CA GLU A 100 2.98 18.71 7.62
C GLU A 100 3.72 17.53 8.26
N TYR A 101 3.00 16.46 8.56
CA TYR A 101 3.54 15.24 9.15
C TYR A 101 4.65 14.60 8.31
N GLY A 102 4.38 14.37 7.02
CA GLY A 102 5.34 13.79 6.09
C GLY A 102 6.55 14.68 5.87
N GLU A 103 6.35 16.00 5.77
CA GLU A 103 7.43 16.97 5.59
C GLU A 103 8.37 17.00 6.80
N ILE A 104 7.82 17.00 8.02
CA ILE A 104 8.62 16.94 9.25
C ILE A 104 9.44 15.65 9.32
N ILE A 105 8.84 14.50 9.02
CA ILE A 105 9.56 13.22 9.02
C ILE A 105 10.70 13.26 8.01
N ARG A 106 10.44 13.74 6.79
CA ARG A 106 11.45 13.88 5.74
C ARG A 106 12.61 14.77 6.20
N GLN A 107 12.33 15.92 6.81
CA GLN A 107 13.38 16.81 7.31
C GLN A 107 14.20 16.17 8.44
N LEU A 108 13.55 15.55 9.43
CA LEU A 108 14.21 14.91 10.57
C LEU A 108 15.03 13.66 10.20
N THR A 109 14.69 12.99 9.09
CA THR A 109 15.38 11.77 8.64
C THR A 109 16.40 12.02 7.53
N ALA A 110 16.36 13.18 6.85
CA ALA A 110 17.33 13.54 5.82
C ALA A 110 18.47 14.43 6.32
N ALA A 111 18.29 15.17 7.42
CA ALA A 111 19.26 16.14 7.92
C ALA A 111 19.93 15.66 9.22
N PRO A 112 21.27 15.75 9.34
CA PRO A 112 21.96 15.55 10.63
C PRO A 112 21.84 16.77 11.56
N THR A 113 21.13 17.82 11.14
CA THR A 113 21.00 19.09 11.85
C THR A 113 19.65 19.22 12.55
N ALA A 114 19.58 20.12 13.53
CA ALA A 114 18.34 20.49 14.19
C ALA A 114 17.29 21.00 13.18
N VAL A 115 16.04 20.59 13.37
CA VAL A 115 14.89 20.99 12.55
C VAL A 115 14.00 21.92 13.36
N THR A 116 13.69 23.08 12.78
CA THR A 116 12.67 24.00 13.28
C THR A 116 11.53 24.01 12.26
N TYR A 117 10.29 23.86 12.73
CA TYR A 117 9.11 23.79 11.89
C TYR A 117 7.97 24.56 12.55
N THR A 118 7.23 25.35 11.76
CA THR A 118 6.06 26.09 12.25
C THR A 118 4.90 25.88 11.28
N GLY A 119 3.97 25.00 11.64
CA GLY A 119 2.77 24.70 10.88
C GLY A 119 1.48 24.92 11.68
N LYS A 120 0.35 24.59 11.07
CA LYS A 120 -0.98 24.63 11.71
C LYS A 120 -1.12 23.50 12.73
N TYR A 121 -0.55 22.34 12.45
CA TYR A 121 -0.74 21.14 13.27
C TYR A 121 0.48 20.81 14.13
N TYR A 122 1.68 21.18 13.68
CA TYR A 122 2.92 20.87 14.38
C TYR A 122 3.82 22.09 14.53
N SER A 123 4.57 22.10 15.64
CA SER A 123 5.66 23.04 15.87
C SER A 123 6.86 22.28 16.42
N LEU A 124 8.03 22.53 15.85
CA LEU A 124 9.32 22.03 16.32
C LEU A 124 10.25 23.21 16.52
N ASP A 125 10.98 23.21 17.63
CA ASP A 125 12.03 24.17 17.91
C ASP A 125 13.36 23.43 18.09
N ALA A 126 14.26 23.59 17.12
CA ALA A 126 15.59 23.00 17.10
C ALA A 126 15.62 21.49 17.45
N ALA A 127 14.65 20.72 16.95
CA ALA A 127 14.50 19.31 17.26
C ALA A 127 15.57 18.46 16.56
N VAL A 128 16.18 17.52 17.29
CA VAL A 128 17.21 16.60 16.77
C VAL A 128 16.83 15.16 17.10
N VAL A 129 16.90 14.28 16.11
CA VAL A 129 16.72 12.84 16.31
C VAL A 129 18.05 12.19 16.73
N SER A 130 17.99 11.31 17.72
CA SER A 130 19.12 10.48 18.17
C SER A 130 18.69 9.00 18.24
N PRO A 131 19.45 8.05 17.65
CA PRO A 131 20.74 8.24 16.95
C PRO A 131 20.59 9.15 15.70
N PRO A 132 21.66 9.81 15.23
CA PRO A 132 21.58 10.65 14.04
C PRO A 132 21.10 9.84 12.84
N ALA A 133 20.17 10.41 12.07
CA ALA A 133 19.68 9.75 10.86
C ALA A 133 20.83 9.64 9.84
N ASP A 134 20.94 8.47 9.20
CA ASP A 134 21.81 8.28 8.03
C ASP A 134 21.04 8.70 6.77
N PRO A 135 21.43 9.78 6.08
CA PRO A 135 20.73 10.23 4.87
C PRO A 135 20.69 9.17 3.75
N ALA A 136 21.64 8.21 3.74
CA ALA A 136 21.63 7.11 2.78
C ALA A 136 20.53 6.06 3.08
N LEU A 137 19.99 6.07 4.30
CA LEU A 137 18.91 5.20 4.77
C LEU A 137 17.61 5.97 5.03
N ALA A 138 17.50 7.20 4.51
CA ALA A 138 16.27 7.97 4.57
C ALA A 138 15.10 7.18 3.95
N PRO A 139 13.89 7.29 4.54
CA PRO A 139 12.74 6.51 4.10
C PRO A 139 12.23 6.98 2.73
N ASP A 140 11.88 6.04 1.85
CA ASP A 140 10.94 6.39 0.79
C ASP A 140 9.56 6.60 1.42
N LEU A 141 8.91 7.71 1.05
CA LEU A 141 7.57 8.04 1.52
C LEU A 141 6.56 7.75 0.41
N TYR A 142 5.41 7.25 0.82
CA TYR A 142 4.25 7.01 -0.03
C TYR A 142 3.03 7.62 0.63
N VAL A 143 2.01 7.96 -0.17
CA VAL A 143 0.70 8.36 0.38
C VAL A 143 -0.40 7.50 -0.20
N SER A 144 -1.28 6.98 0.66
CA SER A 144 -2.42 6.15 0.20
C SER A 144 -3.68 6.98 0.03
N GLY A 145 -4.35 6.80 -1.11
CA GLY A 145 -5.66 7.40 -1.37
C GLY A 145 -5.94 7.66 -2.85
N ALA A 146 -7.14 8.13 -3.15
CA ALA A 146 -7.57 8.47 -4.50
C ALA A 146 -8.31 9.81 -4.62
N SER A 147 -8.47 10.55 -3.52
CA SER A 147 -9.05 11.89 -3.50
C SER A 147 -8.10 12.91 -4.13
N ASP A 148 -8.63 14.07 -4.50
CA ASP A 148 -7.80 15.18 -5.00
C ASP A 148 -6.88 15.73 -3.89
N ASP A 149 -7.32 15.69 -2.63
CA ASP A 149 -6.49 16.03 -1.48
C ASP A 149 -5.28 15.11 -1.36
N CYS A 150 -5.46 13.80 -1.60
CA CYS A 150 -4.35 12.84 -1.64
C CYS A 150 -3.36 13.14 -2.77
N ARG A 151 -3.86 13.47 -3.97
CA ARG A 151 -3.02 13.87 -5.11
C ARG A 151 -2.22 15.14 -4.80
N GLU A 152 -2.84 16.09 -4.13
CA GLU A 152 -2.18 17.34 -3.76
C GLU A 152 -1.08 17.11 -2.72
N VAL A 153 -1.34 16.29 -1.69
CA VAL A 153 -0.30 15.92 -0.71
C VAL A 153 0.85 15.17 -1.37
N ALA A 154 0.56 14.22 -2.28
CA ALA A 154 1.58 13.50 -3.04
C ALA A 154 2.49 14.48 -3.81
N ARG A 155 1.87 15.46 -4.48
CA ARG A 155 2.58 16.50 -5.24
C ARG A 155 3.43 17.41 -4.34
N LEU A 156 2.89 17.84 -3.20
CA LEU A 156 3.59 18.71 -2.24
C LEU A 156 4.81 18.04 -1.63
N LEU A 157 4.71 16.76 -1.30
CA LEU A 157 5.82 15.99 -0.73
C LEU A 157 6.76 15.40 -1.79
N GLY A 158 6.34 15.38 -3.06
CA GLY A 158 7.10 14.76 -4.15
C GLY A 158 7.17 13.23 -4.03
N VAL A 159 6.07 12.61 -3.60
CA VAL A 159 6.01 11.18 -3.25
C VAL A 159 5.04 10.40 -4.13
N ASP A 160 5.29 9.11 -4.27
CA ASP A 160 4.41 8.21 -5.02
C ASP A 160 3.12 7.94 -4.25
N ARG A 161 2.02 7.81 -5.00
CA ARG A 161 0.71 7.50 -4.43
C ARG A 161 0.41 6.02 -4.52
N LEU A 162 0.06 5.39 -3.41
CA LEU A 162 -0.45 4.03 -3.41
C LEU A 162 -1.96 4.05 -3.64
N SER A 163 -2.40 3.21 -4.57
CA SER A 163 -3.80 3.11 -4.93
C SER A 163 -4.16 1.68 -5.29
N TYR A 164 -5.45 1.40 -5.41
CA TYR A 164 -5.86 0.17 -6.05
C TYR A 164 -6.24 0.47 -7.50
N PRO A 165 -5.77 -0.37 -8.40
CA PRO A 165 -5.96 -0.21 -9.82
C PRO A 165 -7.42 -0.47 -10.19
N HIS A 166 -7.87 0.20 -11.23
CA HIS A 166 -9.15 -0.06 -11.89
C HIS A 166 -8.94 -1.03 -13.05
N GLN A 167 -10.03 -1.45 -13.69
CA GLN A 167 -9.95 -2.14 -14.98
C GLN A 167 -9.12 -1.31 -15.95
N ILE A 168 -8.25 -1.99 -16.68
CA ILE A 168 -7.20 -1.34 -17.46
C ILE A 168 -7.73 -0.40 -18.54
N ASP A 169 -8.88 -0.73 -19.15
CA ASP A 169 -9.48 0.07 -20.22
C ASP A 169 -10.17 1.35 -19.69
N SER A 170 -10.21 1.55 -18.36
CA SER A 170 -10.70 2.78 -17.74
C SER A 170 -9.68 3.92 -17.73
N TYR A 171 -8.40 3.61 -18.00
CA TYR A 171 -7.33 4.59 -18.02
C TYR A 171 -7.22 5.27 -19.38
N GLN A 172 -7.06 6.60 -19.37
CA GLN A 172 -6.93 7.43 -20.57
C GLN A 172 -5.71 8.34 -20.43
N GLY A 173 -5.10 8.70 -21.55
CA GLY A 173 -3.94 9.58 -21.61
C GLY A 173 -2.60 8.84 -21.57
N ASP A 174 -1.52 9.61 -21.68
CA ASP A 174 -0.15 9.09 -21.62
C ASP A 174 0.26 8.84 -20.16
N ARG A 175 0.68 7.60 -19.88
CA ARG A 175 1.13 7.10 -18.57
C ARG A 175 0.33 7.66 -17.37
N PRO A 176 -1.00 7.42 -17.30
CA PRO A 176 -1.87 8.01 -16.29
C PRO A 176 -1.64 7.51 -14.86
N LEU A 177 -0.77 6.51 -14.68
CA LEU A 177 -0.35 5.96 -13.40
C LEU A 177 1.12 6.29 -13.08
N ALA A 178 1.74 7.23 -13.80
CA ALA A 178 3.04 7.77 -13.41
C ALA A 178 3.01 8.30 -11.96
N GLY A 179 4.04 7.96 -11.18
CA GLY A 179 4.11 8.31 -9.76
C GLY A 179 3.08 7.57 -8.88
N CYS A 180 2.58 6.41 -9.34
CA CYS A 180 1.66 5.59 -8.58
C CYS A 180 2.21 4.18 -8.35
N GLY A 181 2.03 3.69 -7.13
CA GLY A 181 2.03 2.27 -6.81
C GLY A 181 0.62 1.69 -6.81
N VAL A 182 0.50 0.42 -7.18
CA VAL A 182 -0.78 -0.29 -7.26
C VAL A 182 -0.76 -1.58 -6.47
N ARG A 183 -1.90 -1.91 -5.84
CA ARG A 183 -2.10 -3.15 -5.10
C ARG A 183 -3.00 -4.15 -5.84
N PHE A 184 -2.51 -5.38 -6.03
CA PHE A 184 -3.28 -6.50 -6.58
C PHE A 184 -2.98 -7.80 -5.84
N GLY A 185 -3.95 -8.71 -5.82
CA GLY A 185 -3.68 -10.13 -5.64
C GLY A 185 -3.30 -10.79 -6.96
N VAL A 186 -2.52 -11.87 -6.90
CA VAL A 186 -2.13 -12.64 -8.08
C VAL A 186 -2.38 -14.12 -7.83
N ILE A 187 -3.12 -14.78 -8.73
CA ILE A 187 -3.32 -16.22 -8.76
C ILE A 187 -3.03 -16.68 -10.18
N ALA A 188 -1.77 -17.01 -10.45
CA ALA A 188 -1.30 -17.44 -11.76
C ALA A 188 -0.87 -18.92 -11.72
N ARG A 189 -1.18 -19.68 -12.77
CA ARG A 189 -0.74 -21.08 -12.97
C ARG A 189 -0.31 -21.29 -14.42
N ASP A 190 0.18 -22.48 -14.76
CA ASP A 190 0.39 -22.84 -16.17
C ASP A 190 -0.93 -23.00 -16.91
N ASP A 191 -1.96 -23.51 -16.22
CA ASP A 191 -3.31 -23.70 -16.73
C ASP A 191 -4.30 -22.71 -16.11
N ALA A 192 -5.12 -22.09 -16.95
CA ALA A 192 -6.09 -21.09 -16.52
C ALA A 192 -7.20 -21.71 -15.65
N GLU A 193 -7.65 -22.93 -15.97
CA GLU A 193 -8.70 -23.60 -15.20
C GLU A 193 -8.22 -23.91 -13.78
N GLU A 194 -6.96 -24.33 -13.64
CA GLU A 194 -6.34 -24.50 -12.32
C GLU A 194 -6.29 -23.19 -11.53
N ALA A 195 -5.83 -22.09 -12.14
CA ALA A 195 -5.77 -20.78 -11.49
C ALA A 195 -7.16 -20.34 -11.01
N TRP A 196 -8.19 -20.50 -11.84
CA TRP A 196 -9.56 -20.16 -11.49
C TRP A 196 -10.15 -21.09 -10.42
N ARG A 197 -9.84 -22.39 -10.43
CA ARG A 197 -10.23 -23.30 -9.37
C ARG A 197 -9.69 -22.83 -8.01
N ILE A 198 -8.39 -22.52 -7.94
CA ILE A 198 -7.74 -22.02 -6.71
C ILE A 198 -8.33 -20.67 -6.28
N ALA A 199 -8.64 -19.79 -7.23
CA ALA A 199 -9.27 -18.51 -6.94
C ALA A 199 -10.64 -18.68 -6.26
N HIS A 200 -11.49 -19.57 -6.76
CA HIS A 200 -12.80 -19.85 -6.15
C HIS A 200 -12.70 -20.64 -4.84
N GLU A 201 -11.66 -21.46 -4.66
CA GLU A 201 -11.39 -22.13 -3.37
C GLU A 201 -10.93 -21.14 -2.30
N ARG A 202 -10.04 -20.21 -2.66
CA ARG A 202 -9.53 -19.16 -1.75
C ARG A 202 -10.61 -18.13 -1.42
N PHE A 203 -11.47 -17.82 -2.38
CA PHE A 203 -12.54 -16.83 -2.25
C PHE A 203 -13.90 -17.44 -2.62
N PRO A 204 -14.44 -18.32 -1.75
CA PRO A 204 -15.71 -18.98 -2.01
C PRO A 204 -16.85 -17.97 -2.05
N SER A 205 -17.89 -18.31 -2.80
CA SER A 205 -19.06 -17.44 -2.93
C SER A 205 -19.72 -17.19 -1.58
N SER A 206 -20.02 -15.93 -1.24
CA SER A 206 -20.53 -15.55 0.07
C SER A 206 -21.61 -14.47 -0.05
N GLU A 207 -22.88 -14.88 -0.07
CA GLU A 207 -24.00 -13.93 -0.08
C GLU A 207 -24.01 -13.03 1.17
N SER A 208 -23.62 -13.57 2.33
CA SER A 208 -23.48 -12.78 3.55
C SER A 208 -22.35 -11.75 3.45
N GLY A 209 -21.23 -12.12 2.81
CA GLY A 209 -20.13 -11.20 2.51
C GLY A 209 -20.54 -10.08 1.55
N GLU A 210 -21.27 -10.42 0.48
CA GLU A 210 -21.79 -9.42 -0.47
C GLU A 210 -22.77 -8.44 0.21
N ARG A 211 -23.66 -8.92 1.08
CA ARG A 211 -24.53 -8.05 1.89
C ARG A 211 -23.76 -7.18 2.88
N LEU A 212 -22.70 -7.72 3.50
CA LEU A 212 -21.84 -6.96 4.41
C LEU A 212 -21.08 -5.86 3.66
N HIS A 213 -20.58 -6.17 2.45
CA HIS A 213 -19.96 -5.19 1.56
C HIS A 213 -20.92 -4.03 1.26
N GLU A 214 -22.15 -4.32 0.83
CA GLU A 214 -23.16 -3.30 0.55
C GLU A 214 -23.42 -2.39 1.77
N TRP A 215 -23.50 -2.98 2.97
CA TRP A 215 -23.65 -2.23 4.21
C TRP A 215 -22.42 -1.37 4.53
N ALA A 216 -21.22 -1.92 4.37
CA ALA A 216 -19.95 -1.24 4.65
C ALA A 216 -19.72 -0.07 3.70
N VAL A 217 -19.99 -0.25 2.40
CA VAL A 217 -19.93 0.81 1.38
C VAL A 217 -20.80 2.00 1.76
N GLY A 218 -21.97 1.78 2.39
CA GLY A 218 -22.84 2.85 2.89
C GLY A 218 -22.26 3.66 4.06
N LYS A 219 -21.18 3.20 4.71
CA LYS A 219 -20.53 3.83 5.87
C LYS A 219 -19.09 4.29 5.62
N VAL A 220 -18.54 4.02 4.44
CA VAL A 220 -17.15 4.31 4.09
C VAL A 220 -17.05 5.65 3.36
N GLU A 221 -16.28 6.59 3.90
CA GLU A 221 -15.96 7.88 3.26
C GLU A 221 -14.86 7.77 2.19
N SER A 222 -14.19 6.62 2.09
CA SER A 222 -13.10 6.40 1.15
C SER A 222 -13.63 6.40 -0.29
N HIS A 223 -13.41 7.50 -1.01
CA HIS A 223 -13.78 7.66 -2.43
C HIS A 223 -13.34 6.49 -3.32
N TRP A 224 -12.20 5.89 -3.01
CA TRP A 224 -11.71 4.72 -3.73
C TRP A 224 -12.61 3.48 -3.52
N HIS A 225 -12.99 3.17 -2.28
CA HIS A 225 -13.79 1.99 -1.95
C HIS A 225 -15.17 2.06 -2.63
N LEU A 226 -15.75 3.28 -2.67
CA LEU A 226 -16.98 3.56 -3.41
C LEU A 226 -16.84 3.33 -4.92
N LYS A 227 -15.72 3.75 -5.51
CA LYS A 227 -15.49 3.60 -6.96
C LYS A 227 -15.24 2.14 -7.33
N LEU A 228 -14.39 1.42 -6.60
CA LEU A 228 -14.14 0.01 -6.87
C LEU A 228 -15.39 -0.86 -6.62
N SER A 229 -16.24 -0.49 -5.65
CA SER A 229 -17.53 -1.15 -5.44
C SER A 229 -18.47 -1.01 -6.63
N ARG A 230 -18.49 0.16 -7.28
CA ARG A 230 -19.28 0.35 -8.51
C ARG A 230 -18.75 -0.50 -9.65
N ASP A 231 -17.43 -0.62 -9.78
CA ASP A 231 -16.80 -1.48 -10.78
C ASP A 231 -17.12 -2.96 -10.51
N ALA A 232 -17.11 -3.38 -9.24
CA ALA A 232 -17.39 -4.75 -8.81
C ALA A 232 -18.86 -5.17 -9.03
N LEU A 233 -19.81 -4.25 -8.87
CA LEU A 233 -21.23 -4.46 -9.17
C LEU A 233 -21.53 -4.53 -10.67
N ARG A 234 -20.71 -3.87 -11.50
CA ARG A 234 -20.80 -3.96 -12.97
C ARG A 234 -20.20 -5.25 -13.50
N SER A 235 -19.21 -5.81 -12.80
CA SER A 235 -18.53 -7.05 -13.15
C SER A 235 -19.41 -8.27 -12.91
N HIS A 236 -20.24 -8.62 -13.90
CA HIS A 236 -20.90 -9.93 -14.00
C HIS A 236 -19.84 -10.95 -14.46
N ALA A 237 -19.48 -11.92 -13.64
CA ALA A 237 -18.38 -12.89 -13.83
C ALA A 237 -18.37 -13.65 -15.19
N PRO A 238 -17.30 -14.38 -15.59
CA PRO A 238 -15.86 -14.08 -15.58
C PRO A 238 -15.21 -14.46 -16.95
N LYS A 239 -14.74 -13.50 -17.74
CA LYS A 239 -13.80 -13.77 -18.85
C LYS A 239 -12.79 -12.65 -18.92
N GLY A 240 -11.66 -12.84 -18.26
CA GLY A 240 -10.57 -11.88 -18.26
C GLY A 240 -9.74 -11.98 -16.99
N VAL A 241 -8.49 -11.57 -17.09
CA VAL A 241 -7.49 -11.69 -16.04
C VAL A 241 -7.85 -10.89 -14.78
N TYR A 242 -8.54 -9.76 -14.93
CA TYR A 242 -8.87 -8.87 -13.83
C TYR A 242 -10.19 -9.26 -13.13
N TRP A 243 -10.11 -9.59 -11.85
CA TRP A 243 -11.20 -10.14 -11.06
C TRP A 243 -11.49 -9.31 -9.79
N LEU A 244 -12.76 -8.94 -9.59
CA LEU A 244 -13.23 -8.11 -8.47
C LEU A 244 -14.16 -8.82 -7.49
N TYR A 245 -14.43 -10.12 -7.67
CA TYR A 245 -15.36 -10.82 -6.79
C TYR A 245 -14.91 -10.82 -5.33
N PRO A 246 -13.63 -11.09 -4.98
CA PRO A 246 -13.20 -11.09 -3.58
C PRO A 246 -13.42 -9.74 -2.89
N PHE A 247 -13.25 -8.64 -3.64
CA PHE A 247 -13.59 -7.29 -3.18
C PHE A 247 -15.10 -7.14 -2.93
N ARG A 248 -15.94 -7.57 -3.89
CA ARG A 248 -17.40 -7.54 -3.77
C ARG A 248 -17.92 -8.35 -2.60
N ALA A 249 -17.28 -9.48 -2.31
CA ALA A 249 -17.64 -10.38 -1.22
C ALA A 249 -17.08 -9.93 0.15
N TYR A 250 -16.43 -8.77 0.24
CA TYR A 250 -15.78 -8.24 1.45
C TYR A 250 -14.70 -9.17 2.02
N GLN A 251 -14.03 -9.95 1.16
CA GLN A 251 -12.98 -10.91 1.54
C GLN A 251 -11.57 -10.33 1.38
N THR A 252 -11.40 -9.34 0.51
CA THR A 252 -10.17 -8.56 0.35
C THR A 252 -10.52 -7.13 -0.04
N PHE A 253 -9.53 -6.25 -0.02
CA PHE A 253 -9.66 -4.85 -0.41
C PHE A 253 -8.93 -4.55 -1.73
N CYS A 254 -8.64 -5.52 -2.59
CA CYS A 254 -8.00 -5.25 -3.88
C CYS A 254 -8.53 -6.14 -5.02
N PRO A 255 -8.31 -5.76 -6.28
CA PRO A 255 -8.52 -6.65 -7.42
C PRO A 255 -7.49 -7.78 -7.45
N TYR A 256 -7.89 -8.91 -7.99
CA TYR A 256 -7.02 -10.06 -8.24
C TYR A 256 -6.78 -10.24 -9.74
N LEU A 257 -5.55 -10.62 -10.11
CA LEU A 257 -5.20 -11.06 -11.45
C LEU A 257 -5.17 -12.59 -11.47
N VAL A 258 -6.05 -13.22 -12.25
CA VAL A 258 -6.26 -14.68 -12.28
C VAL A 258 -6.14 -15.20 -13.71
N GLY A 259 -5.31 -16.23 -13.94
CA GLY A 259 -5.16 -16.85 -15.26
C GLY A 259 -3.83 -17.58 -15.42
N THR A 260 -3.40 -17.78 -16.66
CA THR A 260 -2.07 -18.33 -16.94
C THR A 260 -0.96 -17.32 -16.60
N TYR A 261 0.29 -17.79 -16.39
CA TYR A 261 1.44 -16.89 -16.22
C TYR A 261 1.57 -15.88 -17.37
N ALA A 262 1.32 -16.30 -18.61
CA ALA A 262 1.41 -15.43 -19.78
C ALA A 262 0.30 -14.36 -19.80
N GLU A 263 -0.94 -14.73 -19.45
CA GLU A 263 -2.06 -13.80 -19.39
C GLU A 263 -1.91 -12.77 -18.25
N VAL A 264 -1.51 -13.24 -17.07
CA VAL A 264 -1.23 -12.38 -15.91
C VAL A 264 -0.04 -11.48 -16.19
N GLY A 265 1.04 -12.02 -16.77
CA GLY A 265 2.23 -11.25 -17.15
C GLY A 265 1.90 -10.16 -18.18
N ALA A 266 1.10 -10.46 -19.19
CA ALA A 266 0.65 -9.46 -20.16
C ALA A 266 -0.19 -8.36 -19.50
N MET A 267 -1.05 -8.70 -18.54
CA MET A 267 -1.82 -7.69 -17.79
C MET A 267 -0.91 -6.80 -16.94
N LEU A 268 0.04 -7.38 -16.22
CA LEU A 268 1.02 -6.65 -15.41
C LEU A 268 1.87 -5.71 -16.27
N GLN A 269 2.34 -6.17 -17.43
CA GLN A 269 3.08 -5.35 -18.39
C GLN A 269 2.27 -4.14 -18.83
N ARG A 270 0.96 -4.32 -19.10
CA ARG A 270 0.11 -3.20 -19.50
C ARG A 270 -0.03 -2.17 -18.38
N TYR A 271 -0.13 -2.58 -17.11
CA TYR A 271 -0.11 -1.64 -15.97
C TYR A 271 1.24 -0.94 -15.81
N MET A 272 2.35 -1.64 -16.02
CA MET A 272 3.70 -1.03 -16.05
C MET A 272 3.81 0.03 -17.16
N ALA A 273 3.26 -0.25 -18.34
CA ALA A 273 3.20 0.69 -19.46
C ALA A 273 2.35 1.95 -19.16
N LEU A 274 1.35 1.84 -18.27
CA LEU A 274 0.61 3.00 -17.76
C LEU A 274 1.43 3.87 -16.78
N GLY A 275 2.65 3.48 -16.43
CA GLY A 275 3.57 4.27 -15.60
C GLY A 275 3.65 3.85 -14.13
N VAL A 276 3.06 2.71 -13.76
CA VAL A 276 3.17 2.14 -12.41
C VAL A 276 4.64 1.90 -12.05
N SER A 277 5.08 2.45 -10.91
CA SER A 277 6.45 2.32 -10.40
C SER A 277 6.61 1.25 -9.32
N THR A 278 5.53 0.97 -8.59
CA THR A 278 5.54 0.09 -7.40
C THR A 278 4.36 -0.89 -7.47
N LEU A 279 4.64 -2.18 -7.27
CA LEU A 279 3.62 -3.22 -7.15
C LEU A 279 3.57 -3.70 -5.70
N ILE A 280 2.39 -3.62 -5.09
CA ILE A 280 2.11 -4.19 -3.77
C ILE A 280 1.26 -5.43 -3.98
N LEU A 281 1.81 -6.59 -3.62
CA LEU A 281 1.04 -7.83 -3.67
C LEU A 281 0.10 -7.88 -2.47
N ASP A 282 -1.09 -8.43 -2.71
CA ASP A 282 -2.02 -8.80 -1.65
C ASP A 282 -1.50 -10.01 -0.86
N GLU A 283 -2.34 -10.56 0.00
CA GLU A 283 -1.96 -11.60 0.96
C GLU A 283 -1.20 -12.77 0.33
N VAL A 284 -0.01 -13.03 0.87
CA VAL A 284 0.82 -14.20 0.58
C VAL A 284 0.47 -15.25 1.62
N VAL A 285 -0.38 -16.20 1.24
CA VAL A 285 -0.86 -17.25 2.14
C VAL A 285 0.22 -18.33 2.26
N GLU A 286 0.87 -18.65 1.15
CA GLU A 286 1.87 -19.72 1.06
C GLU A 286 3.13 -19.24 0.32
N PRO A 287 4.31 -19.83 0.55
CA PRO A 287 5.53 -19.45 -0.16
C PRO A 287 5.40 -19.55 -1.68
N GLU A 288 4.60 -20.51 -2.16
CA GLU A 288 4.38 -20.77 -3.58
C GLU A 288 3.65 -19.62 -4.28
N ASP A 289 2.82 -18.85 -3.57
CA ASP A 289 2.15 -17.66 -4.13
C ASP A 289 3.18 -16.65 -4.69
N LEU A 290 4.32 -16.51 -4.00
CA LEU A 290 5.41 -15.65 -4.46
C LEU A 290 6.11 -16.23 -5.68
N HIS A 291 6.31 -17.56 -5.73
CA HIS A 291 6.87 -18.22 -6.91
C HIS A 291 5.99 -17.97 -8.14
N HIS A 292 4.69 -18.23 -8.05
CA HIS A 292 3.75 -18.01 -9.15
C HIS A 292 3.71 -16.55 -9.60
N THR A 293 3.79 -15.62 -8.64
CA THR A 293 3.79 -14.18 -8.95
C THR A 293 5.09 -13.76 -9.64
N THR A 294 6.24 -14.25 -9.18
CA THR A 294 7.54 -14.01 -9.84
C THR A 294 7.54 -14.58 -11.26
N THR A 295 7.03 -15.80 -11.47
CA THR A 295 6.92 -16.38 -12.82
C THR A 295 6.06 -15.52 -13.74
N ALA A 296 4.91 -15.02 -13.27
CA ALA A 296 4.08 -14.11 -14.06
C ALA A 296 4.80 -12.77 -14.36
N LEU A 297 5.59 -12.24 -13.41
CA LEU A 297 6.40 -11.04 -13.61
C LEU A 297 7.52 -11.27 -14.65
N ASP A 298 8.14 -12.44 -14.66
CA ASP A 298 9.15 -12.79 -15.66
C ASP A 298 8.56 -12.76 -17.08
N HIS A 299 7.33 -13.25 -17.25
CA HIS A 299 6.59 -13.10 -18.51
C HIS A 299 6.32 -11.63 -18.86
N ALA A 300 6.01 -10.78 -17.88
CA ALA A 300 5.78 -9.35 -18.10
C ALA A 300 7.07 -8.65 -18.59
N TYR A 301 8.21 -8.96 -17.98
CA TYR A 301 9.51 -8.38 -18.35
C TYR A 301 10.01 -8.89 -19.71
N ALA A 302 9.79 -10.16 -20.04
CA ALA A 302 10.17 -10.73 -21.33
C ALA A 302 9.42 -10.07 -22.51
N GLN A 303 8.23 -9.51 -22.28
CA GLN A 303 7.44 -8.80 -23.29
C GLN A 303 7.79 -7.31 -23.40
N ALA A 304 8.58 -6.78 -22.46
CA ALA A 304 8.94 -5.36 -22.41
C ALA A 304 10.26 -5.03 -23.14
N GLY A 305 11.07 -6.04 -23.48
CA GLY A 305 12.29 -5.93 -24.28
C GLY A 305 12.06 -6.21 -25.75
#